data_AF-A0A3L7PL19-F1
#
_entry.id   AF-A0A3L7PL19-F1
#
_cell.length_a   1.000
_cell.length_b   1.000
_cell.length_c   1.000
_cell.angle_alpha   90.00
_cell.angle_beta   90.00
_cell.angle_gamma   90.00
#
_symmetry.space_group_name_H-M   'P 1'
#
loop_
_entity.id
_entity.type
_entity.pdbx_description
1 polymer ?
#
loop_
_entity_poly.entity_id
_entity_poly.type
_entity_poly.pdbx_seq_one_letter_code
_entity_poly.pdbx_strand_id
1 'polypeptide(L)'
;MTLAAHISSAPAAPSARTRRRDPALTEIARKVETGERLTAADGAVLFATPDIHEVCRLADMVRRRLHDDAVFYNINRHLNYSNICALSCKFCAFHRKKDQDGAYEHNLDDIRAEARKARESGATEMHIVGGLHPWLPFSYYTDMLRAIGEEAPQIHIKAFTAVEIVHLQRISKRGGDGYEGVLAVLRDLIAAGLGSLPGGGAEVFDDRVHDEAFKGKIRSDQWLDVHRAAHELGINSNATMLYGHIEERSERLHHMELLRLQQDHTLSAWADAQGIAKDANGAVVLTGPAANYPHERLPMPGSRGLKTGYFQTIIPLPFFPNASELEYLPGPTGLENLRTLAIARLMLDNFPHVKAFWIMQTLPMAQLELQAGADDIDGTVVWYDITKAVGEGNHQET
;
A
#
# COMPACT_ATOMS: atom_id res chain seq x y z
N MET A 1 41.02 -48.26 45.53
CA MET A 1 41.11 -47.06 44.67
C MET A 1 39.72 -46.49 44.53
N THR A 2 39.42 -45.45 45.29
CA THR A 2 38.10 -44.82 45.38
C THR A 2 38.10 -43.64 44.41
N LEU A 3 37.35 -43.72 43.31
CA LEU A 3 37.19 -42.60 42.38
C LEU A 3 36.22 -41.58 43.00
N ALA A 4 36.74 -40.42 43.40
CA ALA A 4 35.94 -39.26 43.77
C ALA A 4 35.34 -38.63 42.50
N ALA A 5 34.02 -38.57 42.44
CA ALA A 5 33.30 -37.84 41.40
C ALA A 5 33.47 -36.33 41.64
N HIS A 6 34.15 -35.64 40.72
CA HIS A 6 34.12 -34.19 40.64
C HIS A 6 32.74 -33.74 40.15
N ILE A 7 31.93 -33.23 41.07
CA ILE A 7 30.72 -32.49 40.73
C ILE A 7 31.18 -31.11 40.24
N SER A 8 31.26 -30.96 38.92
CA SER A 8 31.40 -29.66 38.28
C SER A 8 30.09 -28.90 38.47
N SER A 9 30.14 -27.76 39.18
CA SER A 9 28.99 -26.86 39.29
C SER A 9 28.66 -26.30 37.91
N ALA A 10 27.44 -26.56 37.44
CA ALA A 10 26.92 -25.95 36.22
C ALA A 10 27.07 -24.42 36.30
N PRO A 11 27.50 -23.74 35.23
CA PRO A 11 27.54 -22.28 35.21
C PRO A 11 26.13 -21.75 35.41
N ALA A 12 25.98 -20.78 36.32
CA ALA A 12 24.72 -20.09 36.53
C ALA A 12 24.20 -19.56 35.17
N ALA A 13 22.93 -19.86 34.88
CA ALA A 13 22.26 -19.31 33.70
C ALA A 13 22.46 -17.79 33.69
N PRO A 14 22.86 -17.18 32.56
CA PRO A 14 22.98 -15.74 32.48
C PRO A 14 21.62 -15.16 32.87
N SER A 15 21.58 -14.33 33.93
CA SER A 15 20.34 -13.67 34.31
C SER A 15 19.85 -12.94 33.08
N ALA A 16 18.65 -13.29 32.59
CA ALA A 16 18.02 -12.59 31.50
C ALA A 16 17.97 -11.11 31.91
N ARG A 17 18.87 -10.29 31.36
CA ARG A 17 18.74 -8.85 31.43
C ARG A 17 17.44 -8.58 30.70
N THR A 18 16.35 -8.42 31.45
CA THR A 18 15.09 -7.92 30.91
C THR A 18 15.46 -6.62 30.21
N ARG A 19 15.45 -6.64 28.87
CA ARG A 19 15.76 -5.47 28.07
C ARG A 19 14.80 -4.39 28.56
N ARG A 20 15.32 -3.35 29.21
CA ARG A 20 14.47 -2.27 29.72
C ARG A 20 13.82 -1.63 28.51
N ARG A 21 12.49 -1.55 28.52
CA ARG A 21 11.73 -0.79 27.51
C ARG A 21 12.30 0.62 27.44
N ASP A 22 12.49 1.11 26.23
CA ASP A 22 12.92 2.49 26.01
C ASP A 22 11.92 3.45 26.68
N PRO A 23 12.32 4.25 27.68
CA PRO A 23 11.41 5.16 28.38
C PRO A 23 10.75 6.17 27.44
N ALA A 24 11.38 6.50 26.31
CA ALA A 24 10.80 7.39 25.30
C ALA A 24 9.51 6.83 24.67
N LEU A 25 9.30 5.51 24.73
CA LEU A 25 8.10 4.86 24.21
C LEU A 25 6.94 4.80 25.21
N THR A 26 7.15 5.22 26.47
CA THR A 26 6.12 5.08 27.53
C THR A 26 4.83 5.82 27.18
N GLU A 27 4.96 7.08 26.77
CA GLU A 27 3.79 7.90 26.43
C GLU A 27 3.15 7.45 25.11
N ILE A 28 3.96 7.02 24.15
CA ILE A 28 3.47 6.45 22.87
C ILE A 28 2.67 5.18 23.14
N ALA A 29 3.17 4.29 24.00
CA ALA A 29 2.45 3.08 24.39
C ALA A 29 1.09 3.41 25.02
N ARG A 30 1.04 4.39 25.95
CA ARG A 30 -0.22 4.85 26.56
C ARG A 30 -1.20 5.35 25.49
N LYS A 31 -0.74 6.16 24.54
CA LYS A 31 -1.57 6.67 23.43
C LYS A 31 -2.15 5.52 22.60
N VAL A 32 -1.31 4.59 22.15
CA VAL A 32 -1.76 3.41 21.37
C VAL A 32 -2.73 2.54 22.18
N GLU A 33 -2.46 2.32 23.46
CA GLU A 33 -3.32 1.54 24.36
C GLU A 33 -4.71 2.16 24.50
N THR A 34 -4.78 3.49 24.63
CA THR A 34 -6.02 4.26 24.82
C THR A 34 -6.72 4.67 23.52
N GLY A 35 -6.08 4.47 22.36
CA GLY A 35 -6.62 4.89 21.06
C GLY A 35 -6.48 6.38 20.80
N GLU A 36 -5.46 7.01 21.37
CA GLU A 36 -5.09 8.40 21.05
C GLU A 36 -4.19 8.43 19.82
N ARG A 37 -4.50 9.35 18.90
CA ARG A 37 -3.77 9.53 17.65
C ARG A 37 -2.31 9.93 17.90
N LEU A 38 -1.38 9.26 17.22
CA LEU A 38 0.04 9.60 17.27
C LEU A 38 0.35 10.82 16.39
N THR A 39 1.25 11.67 16.90
CA THR A 39 1.78 12.85 16.21
C THR A 39 3.03 12.52 15.39
N ALA A 40 3.42 13.40 14.48
CA ALA A 40 4.70 13.27 13.76
C ALA A 40 5.92 13.19 14.71
N ALA A 41 5.87 13.85 15.87
CA ALA A 41 6.93 13.76 16.87
C ALA A 41 7.00 12.37 17.52
N ASP A 42 5.84 11.75 17.82
CA ASP A 42 5.78 10.36 18.29
C ASP A 42 6.37 9.42 17.22
N GLY A 43 6.02 9.63 15.94
CA GLY A 43 6.58 8.89 14.80
C GLY A 43 8.10 9.02 14.67
N ALA A 44 8.65 10.22 14.90
CA ALA A 44 10.10 10.43 14.89
C ALA A 44 10.81 9.63 16.00
N VAL A 45 10.21 9.57 17.19
CA VAL A 45 10.70 8.73 18.30
C VAL A 45 10.65 7.25 17.92
N LEU A 46 9.56 6.78 17.32
CA LEU A 46 9.43 5.39 16.85
C LEU A 46 10.51 5.03 15.81
N PHE A 47 10.83 5.97 14.91
CA PHE A 47 11.90 5.75 13.92
C PHE A 47 13.30 5.74 14.54
N ALA A 48 13.53 6.56 15.57
CA ALA A 48 14.83 6.74 16.20
C ALA A 48 15.17 5.67 17.26
N THR A 49 14.17 5.07 17.90
CA THR A 49 14.40 4.16 19.03
C THR A 49 15.20 2.90 18.61
N PRO A 50 16.15 2.44 19.46
CA PRO A 50 16.78 1.14 19.31
C PRO A 50 15.89 -0.03 19.78
N ASP A 51 14.77 0.25 20.44
CA ASP A 51 13.84 -0.76 20.97
C ASP A 51 12.77 -1.14 19.94
N ILE A 52 13.22 -1.71 18.81
CA ILE A 52 12.34 -2.16 17.73
C ILE A 52 11.29 -3.19 18.19
N HIS A 53 11.60 -3.99 19.21
CA HIS A 53 10.66 -5.01 19.69
C HIS A 53 9.45 -4.39 20.34
N GLU A 54 9.61 -3.29 21.09
CA GLU A 54 8.48 -2.58 21.66
C GLU A 54 7.64 -1.91 20.57
N VAL A 55 8.27 -1.36 19.52
CA VAL A 55 7.56 -0.82 18.33
C VAL A 55 6.73 -1.92 17.65
N CYS A 56 7.33 -3.08 17.40
CA CYS A 56 6.62 -4.22 16.79
C CYS A 56 5.51 -4.75 17.70
N ARG A 57 5.74 -4.81 19.03
CA ARG A 57 4.73 -5.23 20.01
C ARG A 57 3.52 -4.29 20.01
N LEU A 58 3.73 -2.98 19.95
CA LEU A 58 2.65 -2.00 19.87
C LEU A 58 1.87 -2.15 18.56
N ALA A 59 2.56 -2.35 17.44
CA ALA A 59 1.93 -2.55 16.14
C ALA A 59 1.13 -3.86 16.07
N ASP A 60 1.67 -4.97 16.58
CA ASP A 60 0.97 -6.27 16.67
C ASP A 60 -0.24 -6.19 17.61
N MET A 61 -0.13 -5.45 18.72
CA MET A 61 -1.27 -5.19 19.60
C MET A 61 -2.41 -4.51 18.83
N VAL A 62 -2.11 -3.49 18.02
CA VAL A 62 -3.13 -2.84 17.17
C VAL A 62 -3.67 -3.82 16.14
N ARG A 63 -2.80 -4.57 15.46
CA ARG A 63 -3.21 -5.59 14.46
C ARG A 63 -4.20 -6.58 15.05
N ARG A 64 -3.86 -7.20 16.18
CA ARG A 64 -4.71 -8.17 16.89
C ARG A 64 -5.99 -7.53 17.42
N ARG A 65 -5.92 -6.28 17.85
CA ARG A 65 -7.11 -5.54 18.28
C ARG A 65 -8.11 -5.41 17.14
N LEU A 66 -7.65 -5.15 15.92
CA LEU A 66 -8.50 -4.99 14.73
C LEU A 66 -8.97 -6.33 14.15
N HIS A 67 -8.07 -7.32 14.07
CA HIS A 67 -8.26 -8.51 13.22
C HIS A 67 -8.04 -9.85 13.94
N ASP A 68 -7.77 -9.82 15.24
CA ASP A 68 -7.40 -11.00 16.03
C ASP A 68 -6.24 -11.77 15.37
N ASP A 69 -6.41 -13.07 15.11
CA ASP A 69 -5.46 -13.92 14.40
C ASP A 69 -5.71 -14.00 12.88
N ALA A 70 -6.71 -13.29 12.35
CA ALA A 70 -7.02 -13.33 10.92
C ALA A 70 -5.88 -12.70 10.08
N VAL A 71 -5.57 -13.36 8.97
CA VAL A 71 -4.69 -12.85 7.92
C VAL A 71 -5.44 -12.95 6.60
N PHE A 72 -5.54 -11.83 5.89
CA PHE A 72 -6.28 -11.70 4.65
C PHE A 72 -5.37 -11.90 3.45
N TYR A 73 -5.89 -12.55 2.43
CA TYR A 73 -5.27 -12.65 1.10
C TYR A 73 -6.40 -12.80 0.06
N ASN A 74 -6.09 -12.49 -1.19
CA ASN A 74 -6.95 -12.86 -2.31
C ASN A 74 -6.12 -13.60 -3.37
N ILE A 75 -6.79 -14.18 -4.36
CA ILE A 75 -6.13 -14.73 -5.55
C ILE A 75 -6.26 -13.67 -6.63
N ASN A 76 -5.16 -12.96 -6.90
CA ASN A 76 -5.14 -11.92 -7.91
C ASN A 76 -4.16 -12.22 -9.05
N ARG A 77 -4.38 -11.57 -10.19
CA ARG A 77 -3.52 -11.64 -11.37
C ARG A 77 -3.12 -10.25 -11.78
N HIS A 78 -1.83 -10.05 -12.01
CA HIS A 78 -1.30 -8.79 -12.48
C HIS A 78 -1.28 -8.77 -13.99
N LEU A 79 -1.79 -7.70 -14.59
CA LEU A 79 -1.74 -7.46 -16.03
C LEU A 79 -1.12 -6.09 -16.28
N ASN A 80 0.00 -6.09 -17.00
CA ASN A 80 0.57 -4.87 -17.53
C ASN A 80 0.11 -4.69 -18.97
N TYR A 81 -0.81 -3.76 -19.27
CA TYR A 81 -1.32 -3.62 -20.65
C TYR A 81 -0.26 -3.08 -21.63
N SER A 82 0.72 -2.34 -21.12
CA SER A 82 1.89 -1.88 -21.87
C SER A 82 2.98 -1.42 -20.91
N ASN A 83 4.25 -1.56 -21.31
CA ASN A 83 5.39 -0.94 -20.64
C ASN A 83 5.89 0.36 -21.31
N ILE A 84 5.25 0.79 -22.40
CA ILE A 84 5.61 2.01 -23.12
C ILE A 84 5.11 3.22 -22.32
N CYS A 85 6.01 4.14 -21.97
CA CYS A 85 5.71 5.23 -21.05
C CYS A 85 6.30 6.58 -21.51
N ALA A 86 5.48 7.63 -21.41
CA ALA A 86 5.93 9.01 -21.60
C ALA A 86 7.00 9.43 -20.57
N LEU A 87 6.89 8.94 -19.33
CA LEU A 87 7.80 9.27 -18.24
C LEU A 87 9.06 8.40 -18.22
N SER A 88 10.06 8.84 -17.48
CA SER A 88 11.32 8.14 -17.22
C SER A 88 11.70 8.36 -15.75
N CYS A 89 11.07 7.62 -14.83
CA CYS A 89 11.36 7.75 -13.40
C CYS A 89 12.66 7.02 -13.06
N LYS A 90 13.52 7.63 -12.24
CA LYS A 90 14.88 7.13 -11.97
C LYS A 90 14.92 5.75 -11.31
N PHE A 91 13.88 5.39 -10.56
CA PHE A 91 13.76 4.10 -9.89
C PHE A 91 13.03 3.02 -10.72
N CYS A 92 12.45 3.37 -11.88
CA CYS A 92 11.54 2.48 -12.60
C CYS A 92 12.30 1.65 -13.64
N ALA A 93 12.51 0.35 -13.37
CA ALA A 93 13.10 -0.57 -14.34
C ALA A 93 12.11 -1.03 -15.44
N PHE A 94 10.82 -0.79 -15.25
CA PHE A 94 9.74 -1.29 -16.11
C PHE A 94 9.55 -0.48 -17.39
N HIS A 95 9.74 0.84 -17.33
CA HIS A 95 9.37 1.71 -18.45
C HIS A 95 10.25 1.49 -19.69
N ARG A 96 9.65 1.60 -20.87
CA ARG A 96 10.35 1.61 -22.16
C ARG A 96 9.86 2.76 -23.04
N LYS A 97 10.73 3.24 -23.94
CA LYS A 97 10.28 4.03 -25.10
C LYS A 97 9.82 3.07 -26.21
N LYS A 98 8.95 3.54 -27.12
CA LYS A 98 8.27 2.69 -28.13
C LYS A 98 9.23 1.78 -28.92
N ASP A 99 10.38 2.30 -29.30
CA ASP A 99 11.36 1.60 -30.14
C ASP A 99 12.53 1.04 -29.31
N GLN A 100 12.42 1.04 -27.98
CA GLN A 100 13.42 0.45 -27.09
C GLN A 100 13.22 -1.07 -27.01
N ASP A 101 14.32 -1.80 -26.87
CA ASP A 101 14.27 -3.25 -26.66
C ASP A 101 13.39 -3.62 -25.45
N GLY A 102 12.58 -4.66 -25.64
CA GLY A 102 11.58 -5.12 -24.68
C GLY A 102 10.32 -4.26 -24.55
N ALA A 103 10.11 -3.24 -25.40
CA ALA A 103 8.84 -2.52 -25.45
C ALA A 103 7.68 -3.40 -25.95
N TYR A 104 6.53 -3.32 -25.30
CA TYR A 104 5.32 -4.05 -25.68
C TYR A 104 4.02 -3.28 -25.39
N GLU A 105 2.97 -3.64 -26.12
CA GLU A 105 1.60 -3.15 -25.98
C GLU A 105 0.66 -4.33 -26.31
N HIS A 106 -0.33 -4.58 -25.45
CA HIS A 106 -1.34 -5.61 -25.68
C HIS A 106 -2.51 -5.06 -26.50
N ASN A 107 -2.96 -5.83 -27.48
CA ASN A 107 -4.24 -5.57 -28.15
C ASN A 107 -5.40 -6.18 -27.32
N LEU A 108 -6.66 -5.88 -27.68
CA LEU A 108 -7.82 -6.36 -26.93
C LEU A 108 -7.98 -7.89 -26.93
N ASP A 109 -7.53 -8.60 -27.96
CA ASP A 109 -7.55 -10.06 -27.98
C ASP A 109 -6.55 -10.65 -26.98
N ASP A 110 -5.37 -10.03 -26.84
CA ASP A 110 -4.40 -10.40 -25.80
C ASP A 110 -5.00 -10.17 -24.41
N ILE A 111 -5.66 -9.04 -24.18
CA ILE A 111 -6.34 -8.73 -22.91
C ILE A 111 -7.39 -9.80 -22.59
N ARG A 112 -8.22 -10.20 -23.57
CA ARG A 112 -9.22 -11.25 -23.38
C ARG A 112 -8.55 -12.59 -23.06
N ALA A 113 -7.43 -12.91 -23.71
CA ALA A 113 -6.69 -14.13 -23.40
C ALA A 113 -6.16 -14.13 -21.95
N GLU A 114 -5.62 -13.00 -21.47
CA GLU A 114 -5.17 -12.87 -20.08
C GLU A 114 -6.33 -12.93 -19.08
N ALA A 115 -7.46 -12.30 -19.37
CA ALA A 115 -8.66 -12.39 -18.53
C ALA A 115 -9.20 -13.84 -18.43
N ARG A 116 -9.20 -14.55 -19.56
CA ARG A 116 -9.56 -15.98 -19.62
C ARG A 116 -8.64 -16.83 -18.77
N LYS A 117 -7.33 -16.65 -18.88
CA LYS A 117 -6.33 -17.36 -18.05
C LYS A 117 -6.53 -17.06 -16.57
N ALA A 118 -6.74 -15.79 -16.21
CA ALA A 118 -7.00 -15.38 -14.84
C ALA A 118 -8.21 -16.11 -14.27
N ARG A 119 -9.32 -16.12 -15.00
CA ARG A 119 -10.56 -16.82 -14.66
C ARG A 119 -10.35 -18.32 -14.48
N GLU A 120 -9.70 -18.96 -15.45
CA GLU A 120 -9.42 -20.41 -15.42
C GLU A 120 -8.50 -20.81 -14.27
N SER A 121 -7.61 -19.90 -13.84
CA SER A 121 -6.74 -20.09 -12.68
C SER A 121 -7.41 -19.81 -11.33
N GLY A 122 -8.71 -19.47 -11.31
CA GLY A 122 -9.46 -19.18 -10.09
C GLY A 122 -9.19 -17.80 -9.50
N ALA A 123 -8.69 -16.85 -10.29
CA ALA A 123 -8.49 -15.47 -9.83
C ALA A 123 -9.84 -14.82 -9.46
N THR A 124 -9.82 -14.08 -8.37
CA THR A 124 -10.94 -13.26 -7.88
C THR A 124 -10.80 -11.79 -8.27
N GLU A 125 -9.59 -11.38 -8.64
CA GLU A 125 -9.25 -10.01 -8.96
C GLU A 125 -8.18 -9.96 -10.07
N MET A 126 -8.31 -8.97 -10.97
CA MET A 126 -7.24 -8.57 -11.87
C MET A 126 -6.75 -7.17 -11.50
N HIS A 127 -5.46 -7.08 -11.23
CA HIS A 127 -4.74 -5.85 -10.96
C HIS A 127 -4.07 -5.36 -12.24
N ILE A 128 -4.50 -4.21 -12.77
CA ILE A 128 -4.11 -3.71 -14.08
C ILE A 128 -3.43 -2.35 -13.95
N VAL A 129 -2.18 -2.26 -14.39
CA VAL A 129 -1.41 -1.00 -14.46
C VAL A 129 -0.59 -0.98 -15.74
N GLY A 130 -0.04 0.16 -16.13
CA GLY A 130 0.88 0.19 -17.26
C GLY A 130 1.63 1.51 -17.37
N GLY A 131 2.36 1.64 -18.48
CA GLY A 131 2.98 2.91 -18.84
C GLY A 131 1.94 3.98 -19.20
N LEU A 132 2.31 5.24 -19.03
CA LEU A 132 1.55 6.38 -19.55
C LEU A 132 1.70 6.43 -21.07
N HIS A 133 0.89 5.62 -21.75
CA HIS A 133 1.01 5.38 -23.18
C HIS A 133 0.68 6.65 -23.98
N PRO A 134 1.61 7.20 -24.78
CA PRO A 134 1.38 8.48 -25.47
C PRO A 134 0.36 8.43 -26.62
N TRP A 135 0.06 7.24 -27.14
CA TRP A 135 -0.69 7.07 -28.40
C TRP A 135 -1.97 6.25 -28.29
N LEU A 136 -2.22 5.59 -27.14
CA LEU A 136 -3.45 4.83 -26.98
C LEU A 136 -4.60 5.82 -26.74
N PRO A 137 -5.71 5.72 -27.49
CA PRO A 137 -6.86 6.58 -27.24
C PRO A 137 -7.55 6.19 -25.94
N PHE A 138 -8.26 7.13 -25.31
CA PHE A 138 -9.03 6.83 -24.10
C PHE A 138 -10.01 5.65 -24.26
N SER A 139 -10.57 5.47 -25.48
CA SER A 139 -11.47 4.36 -25.78
C SER A 139 -10.85 2.99 -25.53
N TYR A 140 -9.55 2.81 -25.84
CA TYR A 140 -8.83 1.56 -25.59
C TYR A 140 -8.98 1.10 -24.14
N TYR A 141 -8.84 2.02 -23.19
CA TYR A 141 -8.92 1.71 -21.76
C TYR A 141 -10.34 1.30 -21.35
N THR A 142 -11.37 2.00 -21.86
CA THR A 142 -12.76 1.60 -21.59
C THR A 142 -13.12 0.27 -22.27
N ASP A 143 -12.61 0.01 -23.47
CA ASP A 143 -12.86 -1.22 -24.21
C ASP A 143 -12.12 -2.41 -23.58
N MET A 144 -10.93 -2.17 -23.03
CA MET A 144 -10.18 -3.13 -22.23
C MET A 144 -10.98 -3.58 -20.99
N LEU A 145 -11.52 -2.63 -20.21
CA LEU A 145 -12.35 -2.96 -19.04
C LEU A 145 -13.60 -3.76 -19.43
N ARG A 146 -14.30 -3.36 -20.49
CA ARG A 146 -15.48 -4.10 -21.00
C ARG A 146 -15.11 -5.50 -21.48
N ALA A 147 -14.01 -5.63 -22.22
CA ALA A 147 -13.54 -6.91 -22.73
C ALA A 147 -13.22 -7.90 -21.60
N ILE A 148 -12.62 -7.41 -20.51
CA ILE A 148 -12.37 -8.20 -19.30
C ILE A 148 -13.68 -8.56 -18.61
N GLY A 149 -14.62 -7.62 -18.44
CA GLY A 149 -15.92 -7.89 -17.83
C GLY A 149 -16.78 -8.89 -18.63
N GLU A 150 -16.69 -8.87 -19.96
CA GLU A 150 -17.35 -9.84 -20.84
C GLU A 150 -16.72 -11.23 -20.76
N GLU A 151 -15.38 -11.30 -20.76
CA GLU A 151 -14.67 -12.57 -20.72
C GLU A 151 -14.65 -13.17 -19.30
N ALA A 152 -14.53 -12.38 -18.25
CA ALA A 152 -14.39 -12.85 -16.87
C ALA A 152 -15.29 -12.06 -15.90
N PRO A 153 -16.62 -12.17 -16.01
CA PRO A 153 -17.57 -11.34 -15.26
C PRO A 153 -17.51 -11.50 -13.74
N GLN A 154 -16.92 -12.59 -13.24
CA GLN A 154 -16.73 -12.81 -11.80
C GLN A 154 -15.48 -12.13 -11.22
N ILE A 155 -14.56 -11.66 -12.07
CA ILE A 155 -13.31 -11.06 -11.64
C ILE A 155 -13.52 -9.60 -11.31
N HIS A 156 -13.11 -9.19 -10.11
CA HIS A 156 -13.05 -7.77 -9.75
C HIS A 156 -11.91 -7.07 -10.50
N ILE A 157 -12.20 -5.93 -11.12
CA ILE A 157 -11.19 -5.16 -11.86
C ILE A 157 -10.64 -4.03 -10.97
N LYS A 158 -9.38 -4.19 -10.55
CA LYS A 158 -8.59 -3.17 -9.85
C LYS A 158 -7.60 -2.56 -10.83
N ALA A 159 -7.87 -1.38 -11.36
CA ALA A 159 -7.07 -0.83 -12.46
C ALA A 159 -6.71 0.64 -12.27
N PHE A 160 -5.55 1.00 -12.85
CA PHE A 160 -5.03 2.35 -13.01
C PHE A 160 -4.64 3.06 -11.71
N THR A 161 -3.36 3.40 -11.59
CA THR A 161 -2.86 4.32 -10.56
C THR A 161 -3.42 5.73 -10.74
N ALA A 162 -3.33 6.57 -9.71
CA ALA A 162 -3.72 7.97 -9.84
C ALA A 162 -2.94 8.73 -10.94
N VAL A 163 -1.67 8.34 -11.16
CA VAL A 163 -0.83 8.88 -12.24
C VAL A 163 -1.44 8.56 -13.61
N GLU A 164 -1.94 7.33 -13.79
CA GLU A 164 -2.65 6.93 -15.01
C GLU A 164 -3.98 7.66 -15.14
N ILE A 165 -4.79 7.80 -14.08
CA ILE A 165 -6.07 8.53 -14.15
C ILE A 165 -5.87 9.98 -14.64
N VAL A 166 -4.85 10.70 -14.16
CA VAL A 166 -4.55 12.06 -14.64
C VAL A 166 -4.06 12.06 -16.09
N HIS A 167 -3.33 11.04 -16.54
CA HIS A 167 -3.00 10.88 -17.96
C HIS A 167 -4.24 10.63 -18.82
N LEU A 168 -5.11 9.71 -18.36
CA LEU A 168 -6.38 9.36 -19.02
C LEU A 168 -7.28 10.58 -19.14
N GLN A 169 -7.34 11.44 -18.12
CA GLN A 169 -8.01 12.73 -18.19
C GLN A 169 -7.51 13.57 -19.38
N ARG A 170 -6.20 13.79 -19.47
CA ARG A 170 -5.61 14.63 -20.53
C ARG A 170 -5.95 14.12 -21.93
N ILE A 171 -5.94 12.79 -22.13
CA ILE A 171 -6.22 12.20 -23.45
C ILE A 171 -7.72 12.02 -23.74
N SER A 172 -8.57 11.95 -22.71
CA SER A 172 -10.02 11.75 -22.87
C SER A 172 -10.75 12.98 -23.41
N LYS A 173 -10.21 14.18 -23.17
CA LYS A 173 -10.88 15.48 -23.39
C LYS A 173 -12.22 15.62 -22.65
N ARG A 174 -12.45 14.82 -21.60
CA ARG A 174 -13.65 14.85 -20.75
C ARG A 174 -13.46 15.85 -19.60
N GLY A 175 -14.47 16.69 -19.34
CA GLY A 175 -14.55 17.51 -18.11
C GLY A 175 -13.46 18.59 -17.91
N GLY A 176 -12.51 18.75 -18.82
CA GLY A 176 -11.40 19.72 -18.70
C GLY A 176 -10.28 19.22 -17.79
N ASP A 177 -9.34 20.10 -17.45
CA ASP A 177 -8.26 19.82 -16.51
C ASP A 177 -8.73 19.91 -15.03
N GLY A 178 -8.00 19.28 -14.11
CA GLY A 178 -8.32 19.28 -12.68
C GLY A 178 -9.43 18.31 -12.25
N TYR A 179 -10.01 18.57 -11.08
CA TYR A 179 -10.89 17.64 -10.36
C TYR A 179 -12.13 17.18 -11.14
N GLU A 180 -12.80 18.08 -11.86
CA GLU A 180 -14.00 17.75 -12.65
C GLU A 180 -13.71 16.80 -13.81
N GLY A 181 -12.54 16.95 -14.45
CA GLY A 181 -12.08 16.01 -15.49
C GLY A 181 -11.77 14.63 -14.91
N VAL A 182 -11.14 14.58 -13.73
CA VAL A 182 -10.90 13.32 -13.00
C VAL A 182 -12.22 12.61 -12.69
N LEU A 183 -13.23 13.33 -12.17
CA LEU A 183 -14.55 12.78 -11.92
C LEU A 183 -15.22 12.25 -13.20
N ALA A 184 -15.13 13.00 -14.30
CA ALA A 184 -15.72 12.58 -15.58
C ALA A 184 -15.09 11.28 -16.11
N VAL A 185 -13.76 11.17 -16.05
CA VAL A 185 -13.01 9.98 -16.47
C VAL A 185 -13.33 8.78 -15.59
N LEU A 186 -13.32 8.96 -14.26
CA LEU A 186 -13.65 7.87 -13.34
C LEU A 186 -15.07 7.36 -13.55
N ARG A 187 -16.06 8.24 -13.81
CA ARG A 187 -17.42 7.82 -14.15
C ARG A 187 -17.46 6.95 -15.40
N ASP A 188 -16.73 7.33 -16.46
CA ASP A 188 -16.66 6.52 -17.69
C ASP A 188 -15.99 5.16 -17.45
N LEU A 189 -14.91 5.12 -16.66
CA LEU A 189 -14.20 3.89 -16.33
C LEU A 189 -15.04 2.97 -15.45
N ILE A 190 -15.75 3.51 -14.44
CA ILE A 190 -16.69 2.76 -13.60
C ILE A 190 -17.82 2.20 -14.46
N ALA A 191 -18.39 3.00 -15.37
CA ALA A 191 -19.41 2.53 -16.31
C ALA A 191 -18.88 1.45 -17.26
N ALA A 192 -17.57 1.40 -17.51
CA ALA A 192 -16.92 0.36 -18.30
C ALA A 192 -16.53 -0.89 -17.50
N GLY A 193 -16.66 -0.89 -16.17
CA GLY A 193 -16.39 -2.05 -15.30
C GLY A 193 -15.28 -1.86 -14.27
N LEU A 194 -14.70 -0.66 -14.11
CA LEU A 194 -13.72 -0.40 -13.06
C LEU A 194 -14.34 -0.59 -11.66
N GLY A 195 -13.75 -1.48 -10.85
CA GLY A 195 -14.25 -1.80 -9.52
C GLY A 195 -13.52 -1.10 -8.36
N SER A 196 -12.21 -0.85 -8.49
CA SER A 196 -11.41 -0.14 -7.46
C SER A 196 -10.10 0.39 -8.05
N LEU A 197 -9.44 1.30 -7.33
CA LEU A 197 -8.10 1.78 -7.71
C LEU A 197 -6.99 1.09 -6.88
N PRO A 198 -5.86 0.69 -7.50
CA PRO A 198 -4.65 0.37 -6.76
C PRO A 198 -4.03 1.63 -6.14
N GLY A 199 -3.05 1.46 -5.24
CA GLY A 199 -2.44 2.57 -4.51
C GLY A 199 -1.14 3.14 -5.09
N GLY A 200 -0.70 2.63 -6.25
CA GLY A 200 0.60 2.98 -6.84
C GLY A 200 0.70 4.45 -7.27
N GLY A 201 1.94 4.88 -7.51
CA GLY A 201 2.26 6.22 -8.03
C GLY A 201 2.29 7.34 -7.00
N ALA A 202 2.09 7.03 -5.72
CA ALA A 202 2.22 7.98 -4.62
C ALA A 202 3.69 8.27 -4.28
N GLU A 203 4.53 7.22 -4.34
CA GLU A 203 5.94 7.24 -3.95
C GLU A 203 6.14 7.79 -2.52
N VAL A 204 6.68 9.00 -2.38
CA VAL A 204 6.73 9.80 -1.15
C VAL A 204 6.21 11.18 -1.47
N PHE A 205 5.35 11.73 -0.61
CA PHE A 205 4.79 13.07 -0.81
C PHE A 205 5.76 14.14 -0.30
N ASP A 206 6.83 14.34 -1.05
CA ASP A 206 7.80 15.41 -0.79
C ASP A 206 8.29 16.03 -2.10
N ASP A 207 8.34 17.36 -2.16
CA ASP A 207 8.64 18.09 -3.38
C ASP A 207 10.10 17.93 -3.82
N ARG A 208 11.03 17.85 -2.86
CA ARG A 208 12.46 17.62 -3.13
C ARG A 208 12.65 16.22 -3.70
N VAL A 209 12.08 15.21 -3.03
CA VAL A 209 12.16 13.81 -3.50
C VAL A 209 11.54 13.67 -4.89
N HIS A 210 10.38 14.29 -5.14
CA HIS A 210 9.73 14.31 -6.45
C HIS A 210 10.64 14.87 -7.53
N ASP A 211 11.20 16.06 -7.31
CA ASP A 211 12.04 16.76 -8.28
C ASP A 211 13.35 16.01 -8.57
N GLU A 212 13.89 15.30 -7.57
CA GLU A 212 15.12 14.54 -7.68
C GLU A 212 14.93 13.16 -8.31
N ALA A 213 13.87 12.42 -7.99
CA ALA A 213 13.73 10.99 -8.34
C ALA A 213 12.68 10.69 -9.42
N PHE A 214 11.62 11.50 -9.55
CA PHE A 214 10.49 11.17 -10.45
C PHE A 214 9.80 12.39 -11.04
N LYS A 215 10.62 13.40 -11.36
CA LYS A 215 10.21 14.63 -12.02
C LYS A 215 9.31 14.36 -13.23
N GLY A 216 8.19 15.08 -13.30
CA GLY A 216 7.19 14.96 -14.36
C GLY A 216 6.01 14.04 -14.03
N LYS A 217 6.08 13.24 -12.97
CA LYS A 217 4.86 12.65 -12.36
C LYS A 217 4.00 13.73 -11.74
N ILE A 218 2.74 13.40 -11.47
CA ILE A 218 1.84 14.23 -10.67
C ILE A 218 2.38 14.40 -9.24
N ARG A 219 1.97 15.47 -8.55
CA ARG A 219 2.30 15.71 -7.14
C ARG A 219 1.20 15.17 -6.22
N SER A 220 1.42 15.31 -4.91
CA SER A 220 0.55 14.78 -3.85
C SER A 220 -0.88 15.32 -3.93
N ASP A 221 -1.05 16.60 -4.27
CA ASP A 221 -2.35 17.25 -4.46
C ASP A 221 -3.21 16.52 -5.50
N GLN A 222 -2.66 16.29 -6.69
CA GLN A 222 -3.36 15.60 -7.78
C GLN A 222 -3.57 14.12 -7.47
N TRP A 223 -2.62 13.47 -6.80
CA TRP A 223 -2.77 12.07 -6.39
C TRP A 223 -3.94 11.94 -5.39
N LEU A 224 -3.97 12.79 -4.36
CA LEU A 224 -5.04 12.79 -3.35
C LEU A 224 -6.39 13.17 -3.96
N ASP A 225 -6.42 14.11 -4.92
CA ASP A 225 -7.62 14.46 -5.67
C ASP A 225 -8.23 13.27 -6.43
N VAL A 226 -7.41 12.43 -7.07
CA VAL A 226 -7.92 11.22 -7.74
C VAL A 226 -8.56 10.26 -6.76
N HIS A 227 -7.90 9.97 -5.64
CA HIS A 227 -8.43 9.06 -4.64
C HIS A 227 -9.68 9.64 -3.94
N ARG A 228 -9.71 10.96 -3.70
CA ARG A 228 -10.91 11.66 -3.22
C ARG A 228 -12.07 11.49 -4.20
N ALA A 229 -11.86 11.74 -5.49
CA ALA A 229 -12.88 11.58 -6.52
C ALA A 229 -13.38 10.12 -6.62
N ALA A 230 -12.47 9.14 -6.54
CA ALA A 230 -12.82 7.72 -6.53
C ALA A 230 -13.72 7.36 -5.33
N HIS A 231 -13.36 7.84 -4.14
CA HIS A 231 -14.12 7.62 -2.91
C HIS A 231 -15.50 8.29 -2.96
N GLU A 232 -15.60 9.53 -3.47
CA GLU A 232 -16.89 10.22 -3.65
C GLU A 232 -17.82 9.50 -4.65
N LEU A 233 -17.24 8.79 -5.63
CA LEU A 233 -17.97 7.94 -6.56
C LEU A 233 -18.26 6.53 -6.01
N GLY A 234 -17.87 6.24 -4.76
CA GLY A 234 -18.22 5.01 -4.07
C GLY A 234 -17.28 3.82 -4.33
N ILE A 235 -16.16 4.01 -5.04
CA ILE A 235 -15.18 2.93 -5.26
C ILE A 235 -14.01 3.03 -4.28
N ASN A 236 -13.58 1.88 -3.77
CA ASN A 236 -12.46 1.81 -2.84
C ASN A 236 -11.12 1.98 -3.54
N SER A 237 -10.10 2.31 -2.75
CA SER A 237 -8.73 2.33 -3.23
C SER A 237 -7.72 1.88 -2.18
N ASN A 238 -6.46 1.76 -2.58
CA ASN A 238 -5.33 1.55 -1.67
C ASN A 238 -4.39 2.75 -1.69
N ALA A 239 -3.43 2.78 -0.77
CA ALA A 239 -2.32 3.71 -0.81
C ALA A 239 -0.98 2.94 -0.73
N THR A 240 0.06 3.47 -1.36
CA THR A 240 1.42 2.94 -1.26
C THR A 240 2.37 4.00 -0.73
N MET A 241 3.49 3.59 -0.12
CA MET A 241 4.60 4.48 0.18
C MET A 241 5.90 3.81 -0.24
N LEU A 242 6.61 4.35 -1.23
CA LEU A 242 7.95 3.87 -1.60
C LEU A 242 8.95 4.38 -0.55
N TYR A 243 9.83 3.53 -0.03
CA TYR A 243 10.78 3.94 1.00
C TYR A 243 12.14 3.25 0.89
N GLY A 244 13.17 3.84 1.51
CA GLY A 244 14.53 3.34 1.52
C GLY A 244 15.37 3.82 0.33
N HIS A 245 15.00 4.95 -0.28
CA HIS A 245 15.77 5.62 -1.33
C HIS A 245 16.36 6.95 -0.80
N ILE A 246 16.15 8.05 -1.53
CA ILE A 246 16.68 9.39 -1.22
C ILE A 246 15.84 10.17 -0.19
N GLU A 247 14.75 9.59 0.31
CA GLU A 247 13.84 10.26 1.22
C GLU A 247 14.32 10.17 2.67
N GLU A 248 13.94 11.16 3.45
CA GLU A 248 14.11 11.17 4.89
C GLU A 248 12.89 10.54 5.60
N ARG A 249 13.10 10.04 6.82
CA ARG A 249 12.02 9.47 7.64
C ARG A 249 10.94 10.50 8.01
N SER A 250 11.30 11.78 8.10
CA SER A 250 10.38 12.91 8.26
C SER A 250 9.42 13.02 7.08
N GLU A 251 9.90 12.81 5.85
CA GLU A 251 9.11 12.86 4.62
C GLU A 251 8.14 11.66 4.55
N ARG A 252 8.53 10.50 5.08
CA ARG A 252 7.61 9.35 5.28
C ARG A 252 6.48 9.67 6.26
N LEU A 253 6.80 10.35 7.37
CA LEU A 253 5.80 10.79 8.35
C LEU A 253 4.83 11.81 7.73
N HIS A 254 5.35 12.74 6.93
CA HIS A 254 4.51 13.70 6.20
C HIS A 254 3.59 13.00 5.20
N HIS A 255 4.10 12.02 4.45
CA HIS A 255 3.28 11.20 3.55
C HIS A 255 2.13 10.48 4.29
N MET A 256 2.42 9.81 5.40
CA MET A 256 1.39 9.14 6.21
C MET A 256 0.36 10.12 6.78
N GLU A 257 0.78 11.32 7.19
CA GLU A 257 -0.14 12.36 7.67
C GLU A 257 -1.13 12.78 6.59
N LEU A 258 -0.67 13.04 5.36
CA LEU A 258 -1.53 13.42 4.25
C LEU A 258 -2.56 12.33 3.91
N LEU A 259 -2.14 11.06 3.89
CA LEU A 259 -3.04 9.92 3.69
C LEU A 259 -4.10 9.83 4.79
N ARG A 260 -3.68 9.99 6.05
CA ARG A 260 -4.57 9.93 7.22
C ARG A 260 -5.60 11.05 7.20
N LEU A 261 -5.21 12.29 6.88
CA LEU A 261 -6.13 13.43 6.77
C LEU A 261 -7.17 13.23 5.66
N GLN A 262 -6.75 12.71 4.50
CA GLN A 262 -7.68 12.39 3.41
C GLN A 262 -8.67 11.28 3.81
N GLN A 263 -8.21 10.28 4.57
CA GLN A 263 -9.05 9.20 5.08
C GLN A 263 -10.02 9.69 6.16
N ASP A 264 -9.64 10.64 7.04
CA ASP A 264 -10.55 11.24 8.01
C ASP A 264 -11.72 11.93 7.31
N HIS A 265 -11.44 12.73 6.28
CA HIS A 265 -12.47 13.37 5.47
C HIS A 265 -13.44 12.33 4.89
N THR A 266 -12.87 11.26 4.34
CA THR A 266 -13.62 10.19 3.67
C THR A 266 -14.53 9.40 4.63
N LEU A 267 -14.04 9.11 5.84
CA LEU A 267 -14.74 8.30 6.82
C LEU A 267 -15.63 9.11 7.79
N SER A 268 -15.54 10.45 7.79
CA SER A 268 -16.19 11.31 8.78
C SER A 268 -17.69 11.04 8.96
N ALA A 269 -18.45 10.95 7.86
CA ALA A 269 -19.89 10.72 7.90
C ALA A 269 -20.26 9.29 8.32
N TRP A 270 -19.44 8.30 7.95
CA TRP A 270 -19.61 6.93 8.40
C TRP A 270 -19.31 6.82 9.90
N ALA A 271 -18.22 7.44 10.38
CA ALA A 271 -17.86 7.48 11.79
C ALA A 271 -18.97 8.09 12.65
N ASP A 272 -19.61 9.17 12.19
CA ASP A 272 -20.79 9.75 12.85
C ASP A 272 -21.96 8.75 12.93
N ALA A 273 -22.23 8.03 11.83
CA ALA A 273 -23.28 7.01 11.79
C ALA A 273 -22.99 5.81 12.70
N GLN A 274 -21.71 5.54 12.98
CA GLN A 274 -21.25 4.48 13.90
C GLN A 274 -21.08 4.97 15.35
N GLY A 275 -21.27 6.26 15.64
CA GLY A 275 -21.07 6.83 16.97
C GLY A 275 -19.61 6.84 17.43
N ILE A 276 -18.65 6.85 16.50
CA ILE A 276 -17.23 6.93 16.80
C ILE A 276 -16.89 8.37 17.18
N ALA A 277 -16.34 8.56 18.38
CA ALA A 277 -15.92 9.87 18.83
C ALA A 277 -14.74 10.39 17.98
N LYS A 278 -14.85 11.65 17.54
CA LYS A 278 -13.79 12.38 16.84
C LYS A 278 -13.17 13.41 17.76
N ASP A 279 -11.88 13.70 17.57
CA ASP A 279 -11.20 14.76 18.32
C ASP A 279 -11.62 16.17 17.81
N ALA A 280 -11.03 17.22 18.38
CA ALA A 280 -11.33 18.60 18.00
C ALA A 280 -10.99 18.93 16.53
N ASN A 281 -10.12 18.13 15.89
CA ASN A 281 -9.72 18.28 14.49
C ASN A 281 -10.53 17.35 13.56
N GLY A 282 -11.49 16.59 14.09
CA GLY A 282 -12.28 15.65 13.32
C GLY A 282 -11.58 14.32 13.04
N ALA A 283 -10.50 13.99 13.76
CA ALA A 283 -9.76 12.75 13.58
C ALA A 283 -10.67 11.53 13.83
N VAL A 284 -10.72 10.62 12.86
CA VAL A 284 -11.38 9.31 13.00
C VAL A 284 -10.30 8.32 13.43
N VAL A 285 -10.45 7.67 14.58
CA VAL A 285 -9.47 6.66 15.06
C VAL A 285 -10.12 5.30 15.14
N LEU A 286 -9.59 4.32 14.40
CA LEU A 286 -10.12 2.94 14.34
C LEU A 286 -9.33 1.98 15.24
N THR A 287 -8.15 2.38 15.69
CA THR A 287 -7.21 1.50 16.40
C THR A 287 -7.38 1.48 17.91
N GLY A 288 -8.37 2.20 18.47
CA GLY A 288 -8.63 2.27 19.92
C GLY A 288 -9.25 1.00 20.52
N PRO A 289 -9.39 0.94 21.86
CA PRO A 289 -10.02 -0.19 22.54
C PRO A 289 -11.50 -0.36 22.15
N ALA A 290 -12.03 -1.58 22.31
CA ALA A 290 -13.40 -1.92 21.91
C ALA A 290 -14.49 -1.02 22.51
N ALA A 291 -14.26 -0.50 23.71
CA ALA A 291 -15.18 0.43 24.38
C ALA A 291 -15.41 1.75 23.60
N ASN A 292 -14.53 2.10 22.65
CA ASN A 292 -14.66 3.32 21.85
C ASN A 292 -15.65 3.18 20.68
N TYR A 293 -16.16 1.96 20.40
CA TYR A 293 -16.96 1.66 19.21
C TYR A 293 -18.32 1.08 19.62
N PRO A 294 -19.38 1.91 19.71
CA PRO A 294 -20.70 1.43 20.07
C PRO A 294 -21.37 0.61 18.95
N HIS A 295 -20.90 0.77 17.71
CA HIS A 295 -21.35 0.03 16.54
C HIS A 295 -20.16 -0.59 15.79
N GLU A 296 -20.14 -0.53 14.45
CA GLU A 296 -19.06 -1.13 13.65
C GLU A 296 -17.78 -0.31 13.77
N ARG A 297 -16.66 -0.97 14.10
CA ARG A 297 -15.35 -0.35 14.17
C ARG A 297 -14.70 -0.14 12.81
N LEU A 298 -14.93 -1.04 11.86
CA LEU A 298 -14.27 -1.01 10.55
C LEU A 298 -15.31 -0.78 9.45
N PRO A 299 -15.02 0.09 8.46
CA PRO A 299 -15.92 0.28 7.34
C PRO A 299 -15.95 -0.98 6.48
N MET A 300 -17.15 -1.44 6.15
CA MET A 300 -17.40 -2.58 5.27
C MET A 300 -18.46 -2.23 4.21
N PRO A 301 -18.42 -2.84 3.01
CA PRO A 301 -19.47 -2.65 2.03
C PRO A 301 -20.87 -2.91 2.63
N GLY A 302 -21.77 -1.94 2.51
CA GLY A 302 -23.12 -2.01 3.07
C GLY A 302 -23.26 -1.52 4.52
N SER A 303 -22.16 -1.14 5.19
CA SER A 303 -22.18 -0.52 6.52
C SER A 303 -23.10 0.70 6.57
N ARG A 304 -23.81 0.85 7.68
CA ARG A 304 -24.68 2.01 7.91
C ARG A 304 -23.87 3.32 7.77
N GLY A 305 -24.36 4.22 6.92
CA GLY A 305 -23.74 5.54 6.73
C GLY A 305 -22.48 5.55 5.87
N LEU A 306 -22.00 4.39 5.39
CA LEU A 306 -20.92 4.33 4.41
C LEU A 306 -21.49 4.59 3.00
N LYS A 307 -21.28 5.81 2.50
CA LYS A 307 -21.73 6.24 1.15
C LYS A 307 -20.56 6.47 0.19
N THR A 308 -19.35 6.49 0.72
CA THR A 308 -18.11 6.73 0.01
C THR A 308 -17.30 5.44 -0.05
N GLY A 309 -16.44 5.32 -1.05
CA GLY A 309 -15.30 4.43 -0.96
C GLY A 309 -14.28 4.96 0.04
N TYR A 310 -13.23 4.20 0.32
CA TYR A 310 -12.19 4.56 1.28
C TYR A 310 -10.87 3.87 0.97
N PHE A 311 -9.78 4.32 1.60
CA PHE A 311 -8.54 3.57 1.56
C PHE A 311 -8.68 2.30 2.40
N GLN A 312 -8.57 1.13 1.77
CA GLN A 312 -8.67 -0.14 2.48
C GLN A 312 -7.36 -0.53 3.14
N THR A 313 -6.24 -0.36 2.41
CA THR A 313 -4.92 -0.73 2.90
C THR A 313 -3.85 0.32 2.58
N ILE A 314 -2.85 0.41 3.46
CA ILE A 314 -1.54 0.96 3.16
C ILE A 314 -0.60 -0.17 2.75
N ILE A 315 0.30 0.12 1.81
CA ILE A 315 1.27 -0.84 1.28
C ILE A 315 2.65 -0.15 1.27
N PRO A 316 3.45 -0.27 2.33
CA PRO A 316 4.84 0.19 2.32
C PRO A 316 5.65 -0.66 1.33
N LEU A 317 6.29 -0.03 0.35
CA LEU A 317 7.06 -0.69 -0.70
C LEU A 317 8.55 -0.33 -0.52
N PRO A 318 9.44 -1.31 -0.27
CA PRO A 318 10.87 -1.01 -0.22
C PRO A 318 11.38 -0.68 -1.63
N PHE A 319 12.32 0.24 -1.69
CA PHE A 319 13.05 0.56 -2.89
C PHE A 319 14.03 -0.56 -3.27
N PHE A 320 13.99 -0.97 -4.53
CA PHE A 320 14.95 -1.90 -5.12
C PHE A 320 15.94 -1.13 -6.00
N PRO A 321 17.22 -1.06 -5.63
CA PRO A 321 18.20 -0.29 -6.39
C PRO A 321 18.50 -0.85 -7.79
N ASN A 322 18.43 -2.16 -7.97
CA ASN A 322 18.87 -2.84 -9.18
C ASN A 322 18.16 -2.33 -10.45
N ALA A 323 18.93 -2.20 -11.54
CA ALA A 323 18.44 -1.80 -12.86
C ALA A 323 17.71 -0.44 -12.86
N SER A 324 18.16 0.48 -12.01
CA SER A 324 17.63 1.84 -11.90
C SER A 324 18.76 2.88 -11.94
N GLU A 325 18.44 4.14 -12.26
CA GLU A 325 19.41 5.24 -12.18
C GLU A 325 19.87 5.53 -10.73
N LEU A 326 19.19 4.94 -9.74
CA LEU A 326 19.49 5.04 -8.31
C LEU A 326 20.19 3.78 -7.76
N GLU A 327 20.76 2.94 -8.63
CA GLU A 327 21.42 1.68 -8.24
C GLU A 327 22.65 1.84 -7.33
N TYR A 328 23.18 3.06 -7.22
CA TYR A 328 24.26 3.40 -6.29
C TYR A 328 23.80 3.47 -4.82
N LEU A 329 22.49 3.49 -4.56
CA LEU A 329 21.93 3.45 -3.22
C LEU A 329 21.87 2.01 -2.69
N PRO A 330 22.08 1.78 -1.39
CA PRO A 330 22.08 0.43 -0.81
C PRO A 330 20.67 -0.18 -0.69
N GLY A 331 19.60 0.60 -0.82
CA GLY A 331 18.24 0.19 -0.48
C GLY A 331 18.01 0.05 1.04
N PRO A 332 16.78 -0.24 1.48
CA PRO A 332 16.47 -0.42 2.88
C PRO A 332 16.95 -1.77 3.42
N THR A 333 17.34 -1.80 4.70
CA THR A 333 17.63 -3.06 5.41
C THR A 333 16.33 -3.76 5.83
N GLY A 334 16.37 -5.07 6.11
CA GLY A 334 15.21 -5.78 6.65
C GLY A 334 14.69 -5.20 7.98
N LEU A 335 15.56 -4.64 8.81
CA LEU A 335 15.15 -3.93 10.03
C LEU A 335 14.37 -2.65 9.71
N GLU A 336 14.76 -1.94 8.65
CA GLU A 336 14.03 -0.76 8.18
C GLU A 336 12.69 -1.12 7.56
N ASN A 337 12.59 -2.27 6.89
CA ASN A 337 11.33 -2.80 6.37
C ASN A 337 10.33 -3.06 7.50
N LEU A 338 10.77 -3.85 8.49
CA LEU A 338 9.96 -4.17 9.66
C LEU A 338 9.54 -2.92 10.44
N ARG A 339 10.48 -1.98 10.64
CA ARG A 339 10.20 -0.71 11.32
C ARG A 339 9.18 0.14 10.57
N THR A 340 9.37 0.31 9.26
CA THR A 340 8.47 1.16 8.45
C THR A 340 7.06 0.60 8.44
N LEU A 341 6.90 -0.72 8.32
CA LEU A 341 5.61 -1.38 8.37
C LEU A 341 4.92 -1.25 9.74
N ALA A 342 5.66 -1.50 10.83
CA ALA A 342 5.13 -1.35 12.18
C ALA A 342 4.70 0.09 12.47
N ILE A 343 5.51 1.07 12.05
CA ILE A 343 5.18 2.48 12.20
C ILE A 343 3.98 2.86 11.32
N ALA A 344 3.84 2.31 10.11
CA ALA A 344 2.65 2.55 9.28
C ALA A 344 1.36 2.10 9.99
N ARG A 345 1.35 0.91 10.63
CA ARG A 345 0.23 0.43 11.46
C ARG A 345 -0.09 1.36 12.63
N LEU A 346 0.93 1.96 13.26
CA LEU A 346 0.75 2.85 14.41
C LEU A 346 0.34 4.28 14.01
N MET A 347 0.87 4.80 12.91
CA MET A 347 0.61 6.16 12.44
C MET A 347 -0.70 6.27 11.67
N LEU A 348 -1.07 5.26 10.86
CA LEU A 348 -2.28 5.26 10.05
C LEU A 348 -3.45 4.65 10.82
N ASP A 349 -3.83 5.31 11.90
CA ASP A 349 -4.87 4.86 12.84
C ASP A 349 -6.29 4.77 12.26
N ASN A 350 -6.49 5.21 11.00
CA ASN A 350 -7.73 5.14 10.26
C ASN A 350 -7.68 4.29 8.98
N PHE A 351 -6.60 3.52 8.81
CA PHE A 351 -6.48 2.50 7.77
C PHE A 351 -6.84 1.12 8.34
N PRO A 352 -7.86 0.43 7.78
CA PRO A 352 -8.24 -0.90 8.24
C PRO A 352 -7.09 -1.90 8.14
N HIS A 353 -6.38 -1.94 7.01
CA HIS A 353 -5.40 -2.96 6.69
C HIS A 353 -4.00 -2.38 6.46
N VAL A 354 -2.98 -3.18 6.81
CA VAL A 354 -1.58 -2.95 6.45
C VAL A 354 -1.09 -4.20 5.73
N LYS A 355 -0.58 -4.01 4.50
CA LYS A 355 -0.23 -5.11 3.61
C LYS A 355 1.26 -5.39 3.60
N ALA A 356 1.61 -6.65 3.82
CA ALA A 356 2.92 -7.21 3.52
C ALA A 356 2.92 -7.76 2.09
N PHE A 357 3.61 -7.07 1.17
CA PHE A 357 3.72 -7.49 -0.23
C PHE A 357 4.99 -8.32 -0.44
N TRP A 358 4.85 -9.66 -0.37
CA TRP A 358 6.01 -10.54 -0.26
C TRP A 358 6.89 -10.58 -1.53
N ILE A 359 6.34 -10.25 -2.70
CA ILE A 359 7.09 -10.15 -3.96
C ILE A 359 8.14 -9.03 -3.90
N MET A 360 7.80 -7.91 -3.25
CA MET A 360 8.74 -6.80 -2.98
C MET A 360 9.47 -6.96 -1.66
N GLN A 361 9.39 -8.11 -1.03
CA GLN A 361 10.13 -8.44 0.18
C GLN A 361 10.70 -9.86 -0.01
N THR A 362 10.40 -10.75 0.94
CA THR A 362 10.56 -12.20 0.85
C THR A 362 9.45 -12.84 1.68
N LEU A 363 9.12 -14.12 1.46
CA LEU A 363 8.16 -14.84 2.32
C LEU A 363 8.58 -14.82 3.81
N PRO A 364 9.86 -15.09 4.19
CA PRO A 364 10.28 -14.98 5.58
C PRO A 364 10.11 -13.58 6.18
N MET A 365 10.35 -12.52 5.39
CA MET A 365 10.13 -11.16 5.86
C MET A 365 8.64 -10.88 6.07
N ALA A 366 7.77 -11.29 5.13
CA ALA A 366 6.33 -11.15 5.27
C ALA A 366 5.80 -11.86 6.54
N GLN A 367 6.35 -13.03 6.89
CA GLN A 367 6.00 -13.73 8.13
C GLN A 367 6.32 -12.91 9.39
N LEU A 368 7.45 -12.19 9.40
CA LEU A 368 7.80 -11.29 10.50
C LEU A 368 6.92 -10.04 10.51
N GLU A 369 6.59 -9.49 9.34
CA GLU A 369 5.71 -8.32 9.20
C GLU A 369 4.29 -8.61 9.71
N LEU A 370 3.78 -9.82 9.50
CA LEU A 370 2.51 -10.27 10.08
C LEU A 370 2.52 -10.27 11.62
N GLN A 371 3.69 -10.39 12.26
CA GLN A 371 3.87 -10.28 13.71
C GLN A 371 4.23 -8.86 14.17
N ALA A 372 4.22 -7.89 13.25
CA ALA A 372 4.67 -6.53 13.50
C ALA A 372 3.71 -5.47 12.93
N GLY A 373 2.45 -5.84 12.65
CA GLY A 373 1.40 -4.88 12.30
C GLY A 373 0.63 -5.19 11.03
N ALA A 374 1.16 -6.05 10.15
CA ALA A 374 0.45 -6.47 8.94
C ALA A 374 -0.62 -7.52 9.25
N ASP A 375 -1.70 -7.45 8.49
CA ASP A 375 -2.84 -8.37 8.52
C ASP A 375 -3.26 -8.80 7.10
N ASP A 376 -2.75 -8.12 6.08
CA ASP A 376 -3.00 -8.44 4.67
C ASP A 376 -1.70 -8.92 4.03
N ILE A 377 -1.73 -10.08 3.37
CA ILE A 377 -0.62 -10.62 2.60
C ILE A 377 -1.00 -10.69 1.12
N ASP A 378 -0.12 -10.19 0.27
CA ASP A 378 -0.37 -10.09 -1.16
C ASP A 378 0.86 -10.47 -1.97
N GLY A 379 0.62 -10.86 -3.22
CA GLY A 379 1.60 -11.47 -4.10
C GLY A 379 1.23 -12.90 -4.49
N THR A 380 -0.05 -13.29 -4.46
CA THR A 380 -0.53 -14.59 -5.02
C THR A 380 -0.44 -14.64 -6.56
N VAL A 381 0.28 -13.70 -7.14
CA VAL A 381 0.55 -13.53 -8.56
C VAL A 381 1.59 -14.57 -8.98
N VAL A 382 1.27 -15.36 -10.01
CA VAL A 382 2.23 -16.31 -10.60
C VAL A 382 3.36 -15.57 -11.35
N TRP A 383 3.10 -14.35 -11.85
CA TRP A 383 4.03 -13.52 -12.63
C TRP A 383 3.93 -12.01 -12.31
N TYR A 384 5.00 -11.37 -11.83
CA TYR A 384 5.04 -9.92 -11.53
C TYR A 384 6.22 -9.21 -12.21
N ASP A 385 5.97 -8.52 -13.32
CA ASP A 385 7.03 -7.96 -14.19
C ASP A 385 7.65 -6.65 -13.72
N ILE A 386 7.04 -5.94 -12.76
CA ILE A 386 7.49 -4.60 -12.34
C ILE A 386 8.82 -4.66 -11.56
N THR A 387 9.07 -5.75 -10.82
CA THR A 387 10.30 -5.96 -10.04
C THR A 387 11.29 -6.92 -10.70
N LYS A 388 11.17 -7.16 -12.02
CA LYS A 388 12.03 -8.10 -12.74
C LYS A 388 13.49 -7.61 -12.74
N ALA A 389 14.27 -8.05 -11.75
CA ALA A 389 15.72 -8.00 -11.81
C ALA A 389 16.20 -9.04 -12.83
N VAL A 390 17.24 -8.73 -13.58
CA VAL A 390 17.93 -9.69 -14.45
C VAL A 390 18.66 -10.70 -13.54
N GLY A 391 18.05 -11.86 -13.27
CA GLY A 391 18.62 -12.92 -12.41
C GLY A 391 17.55 -13.72 -11.65
N GLU A 392 17.97 -14.75 -10.88
CA GLU A 392 17.11 -15.57 -10.00
C GLU A 392 16.44 -14.69 -8.92
N GLY A 393 15.34 -14.03 -9.28
CA GLY A 393 14.46 -13.35 -8.34
C GLY A 393 13.69 -14.35 -7.48
N ASN A 394 12.97 -13.85 -6.47
CA ASN A 394 12.10 -14.59 -5.54
C ASN A 394 10.85 -15.19 -6.23
N HIS A 395 11.02 -15.72 -7.43
CA HIS A 395 10.05 -16.48 -8.19
C HIS A 395 9.88 -17.83 -7.50
N GLN A 396 8.76 -18.00 -6.80
CA GLN A 396 8.31 -19.34 -6.43
C GLN A 396 7.15 -19.69 -7.35
N GLU A 397 7.49 -20.36 -8.46
CA GLU A 397 6.53 -21.22 -9.13
C GLU A 397 6.29 -22.41 -8.19
N THR A 398 5.07 -22.55 -7.70
CA THR A 398 4.55 -23.84 -7.20
C THR A 398 3.34 -24.23 -8.02
#